data_AF-A0A2H0P151-F1
#
_entry.id   AF-A0A2H0P151-F1
#
_cell.length_a   1.000
_cell.length_b   1.000
_cell.length_c   1.000
_cell.angle_alpha   90.00
_cell.angle_beta   90.00
_cell.angle_gamma   90.00
#
_symmetry.space_group_name_H-M   'P 1'
#
loop_
_entity.id
_entity.type
_entity.pdbx_description
1 polymer ?
#
loop_
_entity_poly.entity_id
_entity_poly.type
_entity_poly.pdbx_seq_one_letter_code
_entity_poly.pdbx_strand_id
1 'polypeptide(L)' 'FAAAHNDLGAVLAREGRLQEALEQFREAVRLDPSDPGARGNLAQAERMLRPSGTRPGR' A
#
# COMPACT_ATOMS: atom_id res chain seq x y z
N PHE A 1 -11.67 12.10 -3.39
CA PHE A 1 -10.28 11.92 -3.85
C PHE A 1 -9.69 10.55 -3.53
N ALA A 2 -10.42 9.61 -2.88
CA ALA A 2 -9.91 8.27 -2.55
C ALA A 2 -9.37 7.49 -3.77
N ALA A 3 -10.12 7.49 -4.88
CA ALA A 3 -9.71 6.81 -6.11
C ALA A 3 -8.36 7.32 -6.66
N ALA A 4 -8.09 8.63 -6.59
CA ALA A 4 -6.83 9.20 -7.05
C ALA A 4 -5.63 8.73 -6.20
N HIS A 5 -5.82 8.64 -4.88
CA HIS A 5 -4.81 8.06 -3.99
C HIS A 5 -4.61 6.57 -4.27
N ASN A 6 -5.68 5.82 -4.56
CA ASN A 6 -5.57 4.42 -4.96
C ASN A 6 -4.79 4.24 -6.27
N ASP A 7 -5.11 5.03 -7.30
CA ASP A 7 -4.44 4.94 -8.60
C ASP A 7 -2.95 5.33 -8.49
N LEU A 8 -2.64 6.41 -7.74
CA LEU A 8 -1.26 6.82 -7.50
C LEU A 8 -0.48 5.75 -6.73
N GLY A 9 -1.08 5.16 -5.69
CA GLY A 9 -0.48 4.06 -4.95
C GLY A 9 -0.18 2.86 -5.85
N ALA A 10 -1.10 2.52 -6.77
CA ALA A 10 -0.90 1.42 -7.71
C ALA A 10 0.26 1.68 -8.67
N VAL A 11 0.41 2.93 -9.15
CA VAL A 11 1.56 3.33 -9.98
C VAL A 11 2.87 3.19 -9.19
N LEU A 12 2.93 3.74 -7.98
CA LEU A 12 4.13 3.67 -7.12
C LEU A 12 4.51 2.23 -6.77
N ALA A 13 3.53 1.36 -6.51
CA ALA A 13 3.77 -0.06 -6.24
C ALA A 13 4.40 -0.76 -7.46
N ARG A 14 3.96 -0.41 -8.68
CA ARG A 14 4.56 -0.94 -9.92
C ARG A 14 5.97 -0.43 -10.17
N GLU A 15 6.30 0.76 -9.68
CA GLU A 15 7.67 1.31 -9.67
C GLU A 15 8.56 0.69 -8.58
N GLY A 16 8.03 -0.23 -7.76
CA GLY A 16 8.76 -0.83 -6.63
C GLY A 16 8.86 0.08 -5.40
N ARG A 17 8.22 1.26 -5.44
CA ARG A 17 8.19 2.26 -4.37
C ARG A 17 7.11 1.90 -3.34
N LEU A 18 7.25 0.72 -2.75
CA LEU A 18 6.23 0.12 -1.88
C LEU A 18 5.91 0.96 -0.64
N GLN A 19 6.89 1.66 -0.07
CA GLN A 19 6.65 2.55 1.08
C GLN A 19 5.73 3.71 0.73
N GLU A 20 5.98 4.38 -0.39
CA GLU A 20 5.17 5.53 -0.85
C GLU A 20 3.79 5.07 -1.33
N ALA A 21 3.72 3.92 -2.02
CA ALA A 21 2.45 3.30 -2.39
C ALA A 21 1.56 3.05 -1.17
N LEU A 22 2.15 2.56 -0.08
CA LEU A 22 1.47 2.26 1.17
C LEU A 22 0.86 3.51 1.83
N GLU A 23 1.55 4.64 1.77
CA GLU A 23 1.00 5.92 2.24
C GLU A 23 -0.20 6.36 1.42
N GLN A 24 -0.13 6.23 0.10
CA GLN A 24 -1.26 6.56 -0.78
C GLN A 24 -2.46 5.64 -0.57
N PHE A 25 -2.25 4.33 -0.46
CA PHE A 25 -3.34 3.40 -0.15
C PHE A 25 -3.96 3.64 1.23
N ARG A 26 -3.15 4.04 2.23
CA ARG A 26 -3.68 4.43 3.55
C ARG A 26 -4.60 5.64 3.46
N GLU A 27 -4.21 6.66 2.70
CA GLU A 27 -5.05 7.85 2.53
C GLU A 27 -6.33 7.52 1.73
N ALA A 28 -6.23 6.65 0.72
CA ALA A 28 -7.40 6.13 0.01
C ALA A 28 -8.39 5.43 0.96
N VAL A 29 -7.90 4.55 1.83
CA VAL A 29 -8.72 3.85 2.85
C VAL A 29 -9.25 4.79 3.92
N ARG A 30 -8.50 5.84 4.29
CA ARG A 30 -8.96 6.86 5.25
C ARG A 30 -10.12 7.67 4.67
N LEU A 31 -10.05 8.01 3.39
CA LEU A 31 -11.07 8.77 2.68
C LEU A 31 -12.31 7.93 2.35
N ASP A 32 -12.11 6.67 1.96
CA ASP A 32 -13.19 5.70 1.75
C ASP A 32 -12.82 4.31 2.31
N PRO A 33 -13.21 4.00 3.56
CA PRO A 33 -12.93 2.72 4.17
C PRO A 33 -13.78 1.58 3.61
N SER A 34 -14.77 1.88 2.76
CA SER A 34 -15.59 0.86 2.08
C SER A 34 -15.04 0.48 0.72
N ASP A 35 -14.03 1.20 0.20
CA ASP A 35 -13.41 0.91 -1.08
C ASP A 35 -12.61 -0.42 -1.03
N PRO A 36 -13.07 -1.47 -1.73
CA PRO A 36 -12.41 -2.77 -1.69
C PRO A 36 -11.07 -2.76 -2.42
N GLY A 37 -10.87 -1.88 -3.41
CA GLY A 37 -9.64 -1.74 -4.17
C GLY A 37 -8.51 -1.19 -3.31
N ALA A 38 -8.75 -0.07 -2.64
CA ALA A 38 -7.81 0.59 -1.74
C ALA A 38 -7.41 -0.33 -0.58
N ARG A 39 -8.37 -1.06 0.01
CA ARG A 39 -8.09 -2.03 1.09
C ARG A 39 -7.28 -3.23 0.59
N GLY A 40 -7.62 -3.78 -0.57
CA GLY A 40 -6.88 -4.88 -1.17
C GLY A 40 -5.44 -4.49 -1.52
N ASN A 41 -5.27 -3.30 -2.08
CA ASN A 41 -3.97 -2.76 -2.47
C ASN A 41 -3.10 -2.44 -1.25
N LEU A 42 -3.67 -1.85 -0.20
CA LEU A 42 -2.97 -1.61 1.07
C LEU A 42 -2.45 -2.94 1.66
N ALA A 43 -3.32 -3.95 1.77
CA ALA A 43 -2.94 -5.25 2.31
C ALA A 43 -1.85 -5.93 1.47
N GLN A 44 -1.89 -5.80 0.14
CA GLN A 44 -0.85 -6.31 -0.74
C GLN A 44 0.48 -5.58 -0.51
N ALA A 45 0.47 -4.25 -0.51
CA ALA A 45 1.66 -3.43 -0.27
C ALA A 45 2.29 -3.74 1.10
N GLU A 46 1.48 -3.90 2.15
CA GLU A 46 1.94 -4.31 3.48
C GLU A 46 2.63 -5.67 3.44
N ARG A 47 2.06 -6.65 2.73
CA ARG A 47 2.67 -7.99 2.60
C ARG A 47 3.99 -7.97 1.84
N MET A 48 4.12 -7.11 0.83
CA MET A 48 5.36 -6.96 0.06
C MET A 48 6.43 -6.19 0.84
N LEU A 49 6.02 -5.22 1.66
CA LEU A 49 6.92 -4.42 2.49
C LEU A 49 7.38 -5.17 3.74
N ARG A 50 6.57 -6.11 4.26
CA ARG A 50 6.99 -6.98 5.36
C ARG A 50 8.27 -7.70 4.93
N PRO A 51 9.41 -7.46 5.62
CA PRO A 51 10.63 -8.18 5.30
C PRO A 51 10.36 -9.66 5.52
N SER A 52 10.49 -10.46 4.47
CA SER A 52 10.73 -11.90 4.57
C SER A 52 11.78 -12.08 5.67
N GLY A 53 11.38 -12.71 6.78
CA GLY A 53 12.03 -12.55 8.08
C GLY A 53 13.55 -12.49 8.01
N THR A 54 14.10 -11.29 8.20
CA THR A 54 15.40 -11.17 8.82
C THR A 54 15.23 -11.68 10.24
N ARG A 55 15.59 -12.95 10.45
CA ARG A 55 16.08 -13.39 11.76
C ARG A 55 17.02 -12.29 12.25
N PRO A 56 16.86 -11.75 13.47
CA PRO A 56 17.89 -10.90 14.03
C PRO A 56 19.12 -11.79 14.23
N GLY A 57 20.07 -11.71 13.30
CA GLY A 57 21.40 -12.25 13.49
C GLY A 57 22.14 -11.30 14.44
N ARG A 58 22.02 -11.57 15.73
CA ARG A 58 23.04 -11.20 16.72
C ARG A 58 23.61 -12.48 17.31
#